data_AF-A0A2I0KXB2-F1
#
_entry.id   AF-A0A2I0KXB2-F1
#
_cell.length_a   1.000
_cell.length_b   1.000
_cell.length_c   1.000
_cell.angle_alpha   90.00
_cell.angle_beta   90.00
_cell.angle_gamma   90.00
#
_symmetry.space_group_name_H-M   'P 1'
#
loop_
_entity.id
_entity.type
_entity.pdbx_description
1 polymer ?
#
loop_
_entity_poly.entity_id
_entity_poly.type
_entity_poly.pdbx_seq_one_letter_code
_entity_poly.pdbx_strand_id
1 'polypeptide(L)'
;MSYCFAGKAIYSAVWVAAVSLFMELLGFSTQKWLTAGGLGTVLLTLAGREIFTNFLSSIMIHATRPFVVNEWIQTKIEGYEVSGTVEHVGWWSPTIIRGDDREAVHIPNHKFTVSVVRNLSQKTHWRIKNYLAVSHLDVNKINSIVADMRKVLAKNPQVEQQRLHRRVFLETIDPENQALMSYKPPPGPTCHSHSHGSENIQRC
;
A
#
# COMPACT_ATOMS: atom_id res chain seq x y z
N MET A 1 35.95 -1.05 2.87
CA MET A 1 35.39 -2.11 1.99
C MET A 1 35.03 -1.62 0.58
N SER A 2 34.78 -0.32 0.36
CA SER A 2 34.36 0.27 -0.92
C SER A 2 35.43 0.27 -2.03
N TYR A 3 36.71 0.47 -1.70
CA TYR A 3 37.80 0.59 -2.69
C TYR A 3 38.19 -0.73 -3.40
N CYS A 4 37.89 -1.88 -2.79
CA CYS A 4 38.21 -3.20 -3.37
C CYS A 4 37.32 -3.52 -4.58
N PHE A 5 36.04 -3.13 -4.52
CA PHE A 5 35.09 -3.33 -5.62
C PHE A 5 35.44 -2.43 -6.81
N ALA A 6 35.73 -1.16 -6.55
CA ALA A 6 36.17 -0.22 -7.58
C ALA A 6 37.46 -0.71 -8.29
N GLY A 7 38.45 -1.18 -7.52
CA GLY A 7 39.69 -1.72 -8.10
C GLY A 7 39.46 -2.96 -8.97
N LYS A 8 38.60 -3.88 -8.54
CA LYS A 8 38.21 -5.07 -9.33
C LYS A 8 37.47 -4.70 -10.62
N ALA A 9 36.56 -3.73 -10.56
CA ALA A 9 35.82 -3.27 -11.73
C ALA A 9 36.74 -2.60 -12.76
N ILE A 10 37.67 -1.75 -12.30
CA ILE A 10 38.67 -1.11 -13.16
C ILE A 10 39.58 -2.17 -13.78
N TYR A 11 40.07 -3.13 -12.99
CA TYR A 11 40.91 -4.23 -13.49
C TYR A 11 40.20 -5.05 -14.57
N SER A 12 38.92 -5.40 -14.38
CA SER A 12 38.15 -6.11 -15.39
C SER A 12 37.94 -5.28 -16.66
N ALA A 13 37.70 -3.97 -16.53
CA ALA A 13 37.51 -3.08 -17.69
C ALA A 13 38.80 -2.96 -18.52
N VAL A 14 39.95 -2.84 -17.86
CA VAL A 14 41.27 -2.82 -18.51
C VAL A 14 41.53 -4.14 -19.24
N TRP A 15 41.18 -5.28 -18.65
CA TRP A 15 41.31 -6.59 -19.28
C TRP A 15 40.46 -6.72 -20.55
N VAL A 16 39.20 -6.29 -20.49
CA VAL A 16 38.30 -6.32 -21.66
C VAL A 16 38.84 -5.41 -22.78
N ALA A 17 39.34 -4.22 -22.44
CA ALA A 17 39.94 -3.31 -23.42
C ALA A 17 41.22 -3.90 -24.05
N ALA A 18 42.09 -4.52 -23.25
CA ALA A 18 43.31 -5.17 -23.74
C ALA A 18 43.02 -6.33 -24.69
N VAL A 19 42.05 -7.19 -24.35
CA VAL A 19 41.61 -8.30 -25.22
C VAL A 19 40.99 -7.77 -26.51
N SER A 20 40.17 -6.72 -26.45
CA SER A 20 39.58 -6.09 -27.63
C SER A 20 40.67 -5.59 -28.58
N LEU A 21 41.66 -4.85 -28.07
CA LEU A 21 42.74 -4.29 -28.88
C LEU A 21 43.63 -5.38 -29.48
N PHE A 22 43.88 -6.47 -28.73
CA PHE A 22 44.60 -7.64 -29.24
C PHE A 22 43.85 -8.34 -30.38
N MET A 23 42.53 -8.43 -30.28
CA MET A 23 41.67 -9.04 -31.32
C MET A 23 41.68 -8.22 -32.62
N GLU A 24 41.82 -6.90 -32.50
CA GLU A 24 41.97 -5.98 -33.64
C GLU A 24 43.29 -6.20 -34.39
N LEU A 25 44.38 -6.44 -33.66
CA LEU A 25 45.70 -6.76 -34.25
C LEU A 25 45.70 -8.07 -35.04
N LEU A 26 44.84 -9.03 -34.67
CA LEU A 26 44.65 -10.29 -35.39
C LEU A 26 43.78 -10.15 -36.66
N GLY A 27 43.33 -8.93 -36.99
CA GLY A 27 42.52 -8.64 -38.17
C GLY A 27 41.02 -8.95 -37.99
N PHE A 28 40.55 -9.24 -36.77
CA PHE A 28 39.13 -9.36 -36.50
C PHE A 28 38.51 -7.97 -36.32
N SER A 29 37.34 -7.75 -36.93
CA SER A 29 36.58 -6.50 -36.77
C SER A 29 35.93 -6.44 -35.37
N THR A 30 36.61 -5.80 -34.42
CA THR A 30 36.16 -5.56 -33.05
C THR A 30 34.85 -4.77 -32.99
N GLN A 31 34.64 -3.85 -33.94
CA GLN A 31 33.44 -3.03 -34.04
C GLN A 31 32.15 -3.85 -34.15
N LYS A 32 32.16 -4.97 -34.89
CA LYS A 32 30.98 -5.85 -35.03
C LYS A 32 30.63 -6.55 -33.71
N TRP A 33 31.64 -7.06 -33.01
CA TRP A 33 31.46 -7.71 -31.72
C TRP A 33 31.05 -6.75 -30.63
N LEU A 34 31.62 -5.54 -30.62
CA LEU A 34 31.24 -4.49 -29.68
C LEU A 34 29.79 -4.05 -29.90
N THR A 35 29.38 -3.86 -31.16
CA THR A 35 27.99 -3.50 -31.51
C THR A 35 27.03 -4.63 -31.14
N ALA A 36 27.38 -5.89 -31.44
CA ALA A 36 26.56 -7.05 -31.08
C ALA A 36 26.45 -7.25 -29.56
N GLY A 37 27.55 -7.08 -28.82
CA GLY A 37 27.56 -7.17 -27.36
C GLY A 37 26.78 -6.04 -26.69
N GLY A 38 26.90 -4.81 -27.21
CA GLY A 38 26.13 -3.66 -26.75
C GLY A 38 24.63 -3.87 -26.94
N LEU A 39 24.20 -4.27 -28.15
CA LEU A 39 22.80 -4.56 -28.45
C LEU A 39 22.28 -5.75 -27.62
N GLY A 40 23.06 -6.82 -27.49
CA GLY A 40 22.70 -7.99 -26.68
C GLY A 40 22.48 -7.64 -25.21
N THR A 41 23.31 -6.77 -24.64
CA THR A 41 23.18 -6.31 -23.25
C THR A 41 21.92 -5.49 -23.03
N VAL A 42 21.57 -4.60 -23.98
CA VAL A 42 20.33 -3.82 -23.92
C VAL A 42 19.12 -4.74 -23.97
N LEU A 43 19.08 -5.69 -24.90
CA LEU A 43 17.99 -6.66 -25.01
C LEU A 43 17.84 -7.50 -23.75
N LEU A 44 18.95 -7.99 -23.18
CA LEU A 44 18.95 -8.75 -21.94
C LEU A 44 18.41 -7.92 -20.77
N THR A 45 18.80 -6.64 -20.68
CA THR A 45 18.35 -5.73 -19.61
C THR A 45 16.86 -5.43 -19.75
N LEU A 46 16.39 -5.19 -20.98
CA LEU A 46 14.97 -4.96 -21.26
C LEU A 46 14.13 -6.18 -20.91
N ALA A 47 14.61 -7.39 -21.22
CA ALA A 47 13.96 -8.64 -20.85
C ALA A 47 13.95 -8.85 -19.32
N GLY A 48 15.03 -8.51 -18.64
CA GLY A 48 15.15 -8.65 -17.17
C GLY A 48 14.51 -7.52 -16.36
N ARG A 49 14.00 -6.45 -17.00
CA ARG A 49 13.53 -5.23 -16.33
C ARG A 49 12.49 -5.51 -15.25
N GLU A 50 11.55 -6.42 -15.51
CA GLU A 50 10.48 -6.73 -14.57
C GLU A 50 11.02 -7.38 -13.27
N ILE A 51 12.00 -8.26 -13.39
CA ILE A 51 12.66 -8.93 -12.25
C ILE A 51 13.39 -7.90 -11.40
N PHE A 52 14.18 -7.01 -12.03
CA PHE A 52 14.87 -5.94 -11.32
C PHE A 52 13.91 -4.98 -10.63
N THR A 53 12.81 -4.63 -11.29
CA THR A 53 11.80 -3.71 -10.73
C THR A 53 11.15 -4.33 -9.49
N ASN A 54 10.78 -5.62 -9.55
CA ASN A 54 10.25 -6.33 -8.38
C ASN A 54 11.24 -6.34 -7.20
N PHE A 55 12.52 -6.64 -7.47
CA PHE A 55 13.56 -6.68 -6.44
C PHE A 55 13.80 -5.29 -5.79
N LEU A 56 13.92 -4.25 -6.60
CA LEU A 56 14.11 -2.87 -6.10
C LEU A 56 12.90 -2.41 -5.28
N SER A 57 11.70 -2.78 -5.69
CA SER A 57 10.48 -2.52 -4.91
C SER A 57 10.48 -3.23 -3.56
N SER A 58 10.93 -4.48 -3.49
CA SER A 58 11.07 -5.20 -2.22
C SER A 58 12.03 -4.49 -1.26
N ILE A 59 13.19 -4.03 -1.75
CA ILE A 59 14.16 -3.26 -0.96
C ILE A 59 13.52 -1.97 -0.48
N MET A 60 12.80 -1.26 -1.36
CA MET A 60 12.15 0.00 -1.03
C MET A 60 11.09 -0.18 0.07
N ILE A 61 10.27 -1.23 0.00
CA ILE A 61 9.29 -1.57 1.03
C ILE A 61 9.99 -1.83 2.37
N HIS A 62 11.09 -2.57 2.39
CA HIS A 62 11.84 -2.83 3.62
C HIS A 62 12.54 -1.59 4.19
N ALA A 63 13.04 -0.70 3.32
CA ALA A 63 13.74 0.52 3.72
C ALA A 63 12.77 1.59 4.24
N THR A 64 11.63 1.78 3.58
CA THR A 64 10.65 2.82 3.93
C THR A 64 9.58 2.35 4.91
N ARG A 65 9.34 1.04 5.03
CA ARG A 65 8.34 0.40 5.89
C ARG A 65 6.97 1.10 5.86
N PRO A 66 6.35 1.29 4.68
CA PRO A 66 5.02 1.90 4.58
C PRO A 66 3.94 1.01 5.23
N PHE A 67 4.20 -0.29 5.32
CA PHE A 67 3.42 -1.27 6.05
C PHE A 67 4.36 -2.37 6.57
N VAL A 68 3.94 -3.07 7.61
CA VAL A 68 4.62 -4.24 8.17
C VAL A 68 3.74 -5.48 8.09
N VAL A 69 4.34 -6.64 8.32
CA VAL A 69 3.61 -7.91 8.44
C VAL A 69 2.57 -7.81 9.56
N ASN A 70 1.40 -8.41 9.36
CA ASN A 70 0.21 -8.36 10.20
C ASN A 70 -0.55 -7.02 10.23
N GLU A 71 -0.20 -6.06 9.36
CA GLU A 71 -1.03 -4.87 9.20
C GLU A 71 -2.13 -5.07 8.16
N TRP A 72 -3.27 -4.43 8.42
CA TRP A 72 -4.39 -4.38 7.50
C TRP A 72 -4.18 -3.23 6.51
N ILE A 73 -4.08 -3.59 5.23
CA ILE A 73 -3.84 -2.64 4.15
C ILE A 73 -4.97 -2.70 3.12
N GLN A 74 -5.19 -1.57 2.47
CA GLN A 74 -6.10 -1.44 1.35
C GLN A 74 -5.36 -0.80 0.19
N THR A 75 -5.24 -1.52 -0.91
CA THR A 75 -4.52 -1.07 -2.11
C THR A 75 -5.46 -1.05 -3.31
N LYS A 76 -5.21 -0.14 -4.26
CA LYS A 76 -5.90 -0.09 -5.55
C LYS A 76 -4.97 -0.57 -6.63
N ILE A 77 -5.28 -1.72 -7.24
CA ILE A 77 -4.46 -2.30 -8.30
C ILE A 77 -5.33 -2.39 -9.55
N GLU A 78 -4.95 -1.64 -10.59
CA GLU A 78 -5.60 -1.70 -11.92
C GLU A 78 -7.13 -1.48 -11.88
N GLY A 79 -7.61 -0.67 -10.92
CA GLY A 79 -9.03 -0.37 -10.75
C GLY A 79 -9.77 -1.27 -9.75
N TYR A 80 -9.16 -2.37 -9.31
CA TYR A 80 -9.70 -3.24 -8.27
C TYR A 80 -9.20 -2.80 -6.89
N GLU A 81 -10.14 -2.68 -5.93
CA GLU A 81 -9.78 -2.47 -4.53
C GLU A 81 -9.51 -3.83 -3.88
N VAL A 82 -8.28 -4.04 -3.43
CA VAL A 82 -7.90 -5.22 -2.66
C VAL A 82 -7.67 -4.80 -1.21
N SER A 83 -8.36 -5.45 -0.28
CA SER A 83 -8.23 -5.24 1.16
C SER A 83 -7.90 -6.54 1.85
N GLY A 84 -6.96 -6.48 2.80
CA GLY A 84 -6.61 -7.66 3.58
C GLY A 84 -5.43 -7.42 4.53
N THR A 85 -5.05 -8.47 5.23
CA THR A 85 -3.91 -8.47 6.15
C THR A 85 -2.66 -8.98 5.45
N VAL A 86 -1.52 -8.33 5.67
CA VAL A 86 -0.23 -8.76 5.11
C VAL A 86 0.29 -9.97 5.88
N GLU A 87 0.38 -11.14 5.24
CA GLU A 87 0.94 -12.35 5.89
C GLU A 87 2.46 -12.41 5.78
N HIS A 88 2.98 -12.08 4.60
CA HIS A 88 4.40 -12.20 4.32
C HIS A 88 4.84 -11.25 3.21
N VAL A 89 5.98 -10.59 3.42
CA VAL A 89 6.64 -9.74 2.42
C VAL A 89 7.96 -10.41 2.02
N GLY A 90 7.99 -10.90 0.78
CA GLY A 90 9.16 -11.52 0.19
C GLY A 90 10.17 -10.51 -0.36
N TRP A 91 11.44 -10.89 -0.41
CA TRP A 91 12.48 -10.13 -1.11
C TRP A 91 12.44 -10.35 -2.63
N TRP A 92 12.14 -11.59 -3.04
CA TRP A 92 12.03 -12.02 -4.44
C TRP A 92 10.65 -12.60 -4.75
N SER A 93 9.93 -13.06 -3.73
CA SER A 93 8.57 -13.58 -3.85
C SER A 93 7.54 -12.46 -3.76
N PRO A 94 6.37 -12.63 -4.40
CA PRO A 94 5.25 -11.71 -4.27
C PRO A 94 4.80 -11.58 -2.82
N THR A 95 4.31 -10.41 -2.44
CA THR A 95 3.70 -10.18 -1.13
C THR A 95 2.37 -10.93 -1.08
N ILE A 96 2.15 -11.64 0.03
CA ILE A 96 0.93 -12.42 0.26
C ILE A 96 0.01 -11.62 1.16
N ILE A 97 -1.20 -11.36 0.68
CA ILE A 97 -2.26 -10.68 1.43
C ILE A 97 -3.40 -11.67 1.64
N ARG A 98 -3.88 -11.77 2.87
CA ARG A 98 -5.08 -12.52 3.23
C ARG A 98 -6.29 -11.61 3.16
N GLY A 99 -7.18 -11.87 2.20
CA GLY A 99 -8.47 -11.18 2.07
C GLY A 99 -9.43 -11.52 3.21
N ASP A 100 -10.56 -10.80 3.27
CA ASP A 100 -11.61 -11.02 4.28
C ASP A 100 -12.23 -12.44 4.17
N ASP A 101 -12.38 -12.92 2.93
CA ASP A 101 -12.84 -14.28 2.61
C ASP A 101 -11.77 -15.37 2.83
N ARG A 102 -10.67 -15.03 3.53
CA ARG A 102 -9.50 -15.88 3.78
C ARG A 102 -8.78 -16.39 2.52
N GLU A 103 -9.00 -15.74 1.39
CA GLU A 103 -8.26 -15.95 0.15
C GLU A 103 -6.83 -15.41 0.23
N ALA A 104 -5.85 -16.15 -0.29
CA ALA A 104 -4.47 -15.71 -0.39
C ALA A 104 -4.24 -15.02 -1.74
N VAL A 105 -4.05 -13.71 -1.71
CA VAL A 105 -3.81 -12.87 -2.90
C VAL A 105 -2.30 -12.63 -3.02
N HIS A 106 -1.72 -13.12 -4.11
CA HIS A 106 -0.30 -12.94 -4.42
C HIS A 106 -0.11 -11.71 -5.32
N ILE A 107 0.59 -10.70 -4.81
CA ILE A 107 0.75 -9.43 -5.50
C ILE A 107 2.24 -9.14 -5.72
N PRO A 108 2.67 -8.87 -6.98
CA PRO A 108 4.03 -8.45 -7.26
C PRO A 108 4.40 -7.16 -6.52
N ASN A 109 5.61 -7.11 -5.95
CA ASN A 109 6.04 -5.99 -5.11
C ASN A 109 6.09 -4.65 -5.87
N HIS A 110 6.37 -4.69 -7.18
CA HIS A 110 6.38 -3.47 -8.00
C HIS A 110 5.02 -2.77 -8.06
N LYS A 111 3.91 -3.53 -7.97
CA LYS A 111 2.56 -2.97 -8.01
C LYS A 111 2.30 -2.07 -6.80
N PHE A 112 2.82 -2.40 -5.62
CA PHE A 112 2.69 -1.57 -4.41
C PHE A 112 3.50 -0.28 -4.45
N THR A 113 4.60 -0.25 -5.20
CA THR A 113 5.43 0.97 -5.30
C THR A 113 4.77 2.00 -6.22
N VAL A 114 4.01 1.55 -7.22
CA VAL A 114 3.33 2.42 -8.19
C VAL A 114 1.87 2.74 -7.79
N SER A 115 1.26 1.94 -6.91
CA SER A 115 -0.12 2.13 -6.46
C SER A 115 -0.21 2.89 -5.13
N VAL A 116 -1.39 3.46 -4.89
CA VAL A 116 -1.70 4.07 -3.58
C VAL A 116 -2.03 2.96 -2.59
N VAL A 117 -1.18 2.82 -1.57
CA VAL A 117 -1.39 1.92 -0.43
C VAL A 117 -1.93 2.70 0.76
N ARG A 118 -3.09 2.28 1.29
CA ARG A 118 -3.67 2.84 2.51
C ARG A 118 -3.48 1.86 3.65
N ASN A 119 -2.73 2.27 4.67
CA ASN A 119 -2.56 1.48 5.88
C ASN A 119 -3.71 1.81 6.86
N LEU A 120 -4.59 0.84 7.09
CA LEU A 120 -5.73 1.02 8.00
C LEU A 120 -5.34 0.74 9.46
N SER A 121 -4.29 -0.05 9.70
CA SER A 121 -3.76 -0.30 11.05
C SER A 121 -3.14 0.94 11.68
N GLN A 122 -2.49 1.80 10.87
CA GLN A 122 -1.87 3.05 11.35
C GLN A 122 -2.87 4.23 11.44
N LYS A 123 -4.17 3.96 11.28
CA LYS A 123 -5.21 4.98 11.30
C LYS A 123 -5.50 5.42 12.73
N THR A 124 -5.27 6.70 13.01
CA THR A 124 -5.49 7.26 14.37
C THR A 124 -6.96 7.42 14.74
N HIS A 125 -7.82 7.73 13.77
CA HIS A 125 -9.25 8.00 14.01
C HIS A 125 -10.12 7.42 12.90
N TRP A 126 -11.26 6.86 13.28
CA TRP A 126 -12.29 6.42 12.34
C TRP A 126 -13.31 7.54 12.12
N ARG A 127 -13.49 7.92 10.85
CA ARG A 127 -14.57 8.84 10.47
C ARG A 127 -15.84 8.05 10.18
N ILE A 128 -16.88 8.32 10.96
CA ILE A 128 -18.23 7.80 10.75
C ILE A 128 -19.03 8.85 9.98
N LYS A 129 -19.62 8.47 8.86
CA LYS A 129 -20.56 9.30 8.08
C LYS A 129 -21.90 8.57 8.07
N ASN A 130 -22.89 9.13 8.75
CA ASN A 130 -24.25 8.60 8.76
C ASN A 130 -25.18 9.65 8.17
N TYR A 131 -26.02 9.21 7.23
CA TYR A 131 -27.08 10.02 6.64
C TYR A 131 -28.39 9.65 7.33
N LEU A 132 -29.03 10.63 7.96
CA LEU A 132 -30.34 10.45 8.59
C LEU A 132 -31.38 11.12 7.72
N ALA A 133 -32.29 10.32 7.17
CA ALA A 133 -33.45 10.83 6.48
C ALA A 133 -34.52 11.26 7.51
N VAL A 134 -35.04 12.47 7.35
CA VAL A 134 -36.14 13.00 8.17
C VAL A 134 -37.31 13.28 7.25
N SER A 135 -38.51 12.89 7.66
CA SER A 135 -39.75 13.13 6.90
C SER A 135 -40.02 14.63 6.74
N HIS A 136 -40.59 15.03 5.60
CA HIS A 136 -40.99 16.42 5.33
C HIS A 136 -41.96 17.00 6.37
N LEU A 137 -42.76 16.14 7.01
CA LEU A 137 -43.72 16.56 8.05
C LEU A 137 -43.03 16.96 9.37
N ASP A 138 -41.80 16.49 9.59
CA ASP A 138 -41.04 16.71 10.83
C ASP A 138 -39.89 17.73 10.66
N VAL A 139 -39.91 18.53 9.57
CA VAL A 139 -38.87 19.54 9.28
C VAL A 139 -38.68 20.52 10.44
N ASN A 140 -39.77 20.88 11.12
CA ASN A 140 -39.73 21.78 12.27
C ASN A 140 -38.93 21.21 13.47
N LYS A 141 -38.78 19.88 13.56
CA LYS A 141 -38.05 19.18 14.63
C LYS A 141 -36.59 18.91 14.28
N ILE A 142 -36.14 19.21 13.07
CA ILE A 142 -34.75 18.95 12.65
C ILE A 142 -33.75 19.68 13.55
N ASN A 143 -34.02 20.95 13.86
CA ASN A 143 -33.11 21.74 14.71
C ASN A 143 -32.96 21.14 16.11
N SER A 144 -34.03 20.61 16.71
CA SER A 144 -33.96 19.94 18.01
C SER A 144 -33.21 18.62 17.92
N ILE A 145 -33.47 17.81 16.89
CA ILE A 145 -32.76 16.53 16.67
C ILE A 145 -31.25 16.76 16.50
N VAL A 146 -30.85 17.76 15.71
CA VAL A 146 -29.44 18.13 15.53
C VAL A 146 -28.80 18.58 16.84
N ALA A 147 -29.51 19.38 17.65
CA ALA A 147 -29.04 19.82 18.96
C ALA A 147 -28.86 18.64 19.93
N ASP A 148 -29.82 17.72 19.97
CA ASP A 148 -29.77 16.53 20.82
C ASP A 148 -28.65 15.58 20.39
N MET A 149 -28.48 15.33 19.09
CA MET A 149 -27.36 14.54 18.57
C MET A 149 -26.01 15.17 18.91
N ARG A 150 -25.88 16.50 18.77
CA ARG A 150 -24.65 17.20 19.19
C ARG A 150 -24.38 17.01 20.67
N LYS A 151 -25.41 17.05 21.52
CA LYS A 151 -25.30 16.84 22.98
C LYS A 151 -24.88 15.41 23.32
N VAL A 152 -25.49 14.41 22.68
CA VAL A 152 -25.13 12.99 22.86
C VAL A 152 -23.69 12.73 22.43
N LEU A 153 -23.31 13.23 21.26
CA LEU A 153 -21.93 13.08 20.77
C LEU A 153 -20.91 13.85 21.61
N ALA A 154 -21.31 14.94 22.28
CA ALA A 154 -20.43 15.66 23.21
C ALA A 154 -20.16 14.88 24.50
N LYS A 155 -21.09 14.01 24.90
CA LYS A 155 -21.00 13.27 26.16
C LYS A 155 -20.21 11.97 26.01
N ASN A 156 -20.04 11.46 24.79
CA ASN A 156 -19.38 10.19 24.57
C ASN A 156 -17.84 10.32 24.58
N PRO A 157 -17.12 9.67 25.51
CA PRO A 157 -15.66 9.76 25.62
C PRO A 157 -14.90 9.09 24.48
N GLN A 158 -15.54 8.20 23.70
CA GLN A 158 -14.93 7.56 22.53
C GLN A 158 -14.90 8.47 21.29
N VAL A 159 -15.57 9.63 21.34
CA VAL A 159 -15.61 10.59 20.23
C VAL A 159 -14.57 11.67 20.50
N GLU A 160 -13.57 11.75 19.62
CA GLU A 160 -12.54 12.78 19.67
C GLU A 160 -13.15 14.18 19.56
N GLN A 161 -12.79 15.07 20.50
CA GLN A 161 -13.44 16.39 20.64
C GLN A 161 -12.52 17.55 20.29
N GLN A 162 -11.19 17.38 20.33
CA GLN A 162 -10.25 18.49 20.29
C GLN A 162 -9.78 18.83 18.88
N ARG A 163 -9.51 17.83 18.04
CA ARG A 163 -8.84 18.02 16.74
C ARG A 163 -9.77 18.00 15.54
N LEU A 164 -10.96 17.44 15.67
CA LEU A 164 -11.87 17.20 14.54
C LEU A 164 -13.19 17.94 14.76
N HIS A 165 -13.54 18.84 13.84
CA HIS A 165 -14.82 19.53 13.89
C HIS A 165 -15.97 18.53 13.78
N ARG A 166 -16.86 18.52 14.77
CA ARG A 166 -18.11 17.79 14.75
C ARG A 166 -19.05 18.43 13.73
N ARG A 167 -19.05 17.90 12.51
CA ARG A 167 -19.89 18.40 11.42
C ARG A 167 -21.20 17.61 11.43
N VAL A 168 -22.22 18.13 12.10
CA VAL A 168 -23.62 17.71 11.91
C VAL A 168 -24.29 18.83 11.12
N PHE A 169 -24.40 18.60 9.81
CA PHE A 169 -25.02 19.50 8.85
C PHE A 169 -26.08 18.75 8.05
N LEU A 170 -27.09 19.48 7.61
CA LEU A 170 -28.02 19.01 6.60
C LEU A 170 -27.28 19.13 5.26
N GLU A 171 -26.96 18.00 4.64
CA GLU A 171 -26.17 17.99 3.41
C GLU A 171 -27.06 18.02 2.16
N THR A 172 -28.24 17.40 2.19
CA THR A 172 -29.16 17.38 1.04
C THR A 172 -30.61 17.15 1.50
N ILE A 173 -31.54 17.93 0.95
CA ILE A 173 -32.98 17.66 1.03
C ILE A 173 -33.33 16.98 -0.30
N ASP A 174 -33.45 15.66 -0.28
CA ASP A 174 -33.91 14.88 -1.43
C ASP A 174 -35.45 14.80 -1.36
N PRO A 175 -36.18 15.43 -2.30
CA PRO A 175 -37.64 15.43 -2.27
C PRO A 175 -38.28 14.07 -2.63
N GLU A 176 -37.51 13.07 -3.07
CA GLU A 176 -38.07 11.84 -3.65
C GLU A 176 -37.68 10.52 -2.96
N ASN A 177 -36.57 10.42 -2.22
CA ASN A 177 -36.08 9.10 -1.78
C ASN A 177 -36.34 8.75 -0.31
N GLN A 178 -37.29 7.83 -0.09
CA GLN A 178 -37.50 7.10 1.17
C GLN A 178 -36.72 5.75 1.24
N ALA A 179 -35.75 5.48 0.37
CA ALA A 179 -35.09 4.17 0.30
C ALA A 179 -33.56 4.21 0.54
N LEU A 180 -33.13 3.33 1.47
CA LEU A 180 -31.78 3.15 1.98
C LEU A 180 -30.78 2.60 0.94
N MET A 181 -29.55 3.15 0.96
CA MET A 181 -28.33 2.34 0.78
C MET A 181 -27.46 2.48 2.02
N SER A 182 -27.31 1.37 2.75
CA SER A 182 -26.36 1.23 3.87
C SER A 182 -25.07 0.59 3.34
N TYR A 183 -24.02 1.39 3.11
CA TYR A 183 -22.69 0.85 2.89
C TYR A 183 -22.08 0.43 4.23
N LYS A 184 -22.03 -0.89 4.47
CA LYS A 184 -21.30 -1.49 5.58
C LYS A 184 -19.83 -1.68 5.13
N PRO A 185 -18.84 -0.99 5.73
CA PRO A 185 -17.45 -1.33 5.46
C PRO A 185 -17.18 -2.78 5.93
N PRO A 186 -16.26 -3.51 5.28
CA PRO A 186 -15.92 -4.88 5.69
C PRO A 186 -15.51 -4.90 7.17
N PRO A 187 -15.86 -5.95 7.93
CA PRO A 187 -15.46 -6.07 9.31
C PRO A 187 -13.92 -6.04 9.38
N GLY A 188 -13.37 -4.99 10.00
CA GLY A 188 -11.97 -5.02 10.40
C GLY A 188 -11.74 -6.19 11.36
N PRO A 189 -10.50 -6.71 11.47
CA PRO A 189 -10.22 -7.88 12.29
C PRO A 189 -10.72 -7.64 13.72
N THR A 190 -11.63 -8.51 14.15
CA THR A 190 -12.21 -8.49 15.50
C THR A 190 -11.13 -8.82 16.51
N CYS A 191 -10.62 -7.81 17.22
CA CYS A 191 -9.75 -8.00 18.37
C CYS A 191 -10.55 -8.66 19.49
N HIS A 192 -10.35 -9.97 19.68
CA HIS A 192 -10.86 -10.68 20.85
C HIS A 192 -9.95 -10.38 22.05
N SER A 193 -10.46 -9.68 23.06
CA SER A 193 -9.78 -9.54 24.35
C SER A 193 -9.94 -10.84 25.15
N HIS A 194 -8.94 -11.70 25.10
CA HIS A 194 -8.79 -12.77 26.10
C HIS A 194 -8.13 -12.19 27.35
N SER A 195 -8.92 -11.99 28.40
CA SER A 195 -8.42 -11.69 29.73
C SER A 195 -7.89 -12.97 30.38
N HIS A 196 -6.59 -13.25 30.22
CA HIS A 196 -5.86 -14.07 31.17
C HIS A 196 -5.00 -13.16 32.05
N GLY A 197 -4.86 -13.54 33.32
CA GLY A 197 -4.40 -12.69 34.41
C GLY A 197 -3.17 -11.82 34.15
N SER A 198 -3.26 -10.59 34.66
CA SER A 198 -2.20 -9.61 34.98
C SER A 198 -1.09 -9.30 33.97
N GLU A 199 -1.28 -9.54 32.67
CA GLU A 199 -0.37 -8.97 31.66
C GLU A 199 -1.16 -8.53 30.43
N ASN A 200 -1.39 -7.22 30.32
CA ASN A 200 -2.11 -6.62 29.21
C ASN A 200 -1.14 -6.44 28.04
N ILE A 201 -0.80 -7.54 27.37
CA ILE A 201 -0.03 -7.52 26.13
C ILE A 201 -1.01 -7.35 24.98
N GLN A 202 -1.17 -6.11 24.55
CA GLN A 202 -1.94 -5.77 23.36
C GLN A 202 -1.08 -6.10 22.12
N ARG A 203 -1.14 -7.34 21.65
CA ARG A 203 -0.62 -7.72 20.33
C ARG A 203 -1.73 -7.54 19.31
N CYS A 204 -1.53 -6.58 18.40
CA CYS A 204 -2.26 -6.47 17.15
C CYS A 204 -1.67 -7.45 16.12
#